data_AF-A0A938IPL7-F1
#
_entry.id   AF-A0A938IPL7-F1
#
_cell.length_a   1.000
_cell.length_b   1.000
_cell.length_c   1.000
_cell.angle_alpha   90.00
_cell.angle_beta   90.00
_cell.angle_gamma   90.00
#
_symmetry.space_group_name_H-M   'P 1'
#
loop_
_entity.id
_entity.type
_entity.pdbx_description
1 polymer ?
#
loop_
_entity_poly.entity_id
_entity_poly.type
_entity_poly.pdbx_seq_one_letter_code
_entity_poly.pdbx_strand_id
1 'polypeptide(L)'
;MPLVRLLTVLLAAALTARTLAAEAQRPAGDAADEFQSRYGEELKRALETPAPTDDIALASRLYRDARRSFEPAGLAAMLYEKAYELGAKDLSGHPTALAALRRLGALLPARKVECCQKAVTLHQREYAQARGEERPKAAESVIGAYRDLAQAQEDAGDADAAIASLRQALILAGSIRAESRPALQTQLADLVGRTQTARQLASLKAKLEASPQNLALRKELVRTCLVDLDDPAQAAAFVDDSLDPPARKYVPAAARGVEAAPELACLELADWYRGLVLEARTSAAKAAVLGRARDYYTRFLALHTIQDAARAAAAQALKKVEDDLATLGPAARPGRRRLLVMTLARSNFHRSTAVAARLIQETGQKTQSYDTTVRDDAGAFSPTVLMPFDAVCLVNCNGELADASGLKALLDFVRNGKGLAAIHSAAAAFTRSPDYADMLGAGFGGSPFGRVSVKIDDPFSPLVASFGGKGFELRDELYSFRDPYSREKLHILLSVDAENSGPYLGRRTERQDADYAVSWIKTYGQGRVFYTALAHDEAAYSDPAIAGHILAGVRFALGLLAADTTPSARLAAVRPVRGPPLSRQQ
;
A
#
# COMPACT_ATOMS: atom_id res chain seq x y z
N MET A 1 -32.07 -5.23 37.56
CA MET A 1 -30.84 -6.06 37.45
C MET A 1 -29.94 -5.88 36.20
N PRO A 2 -30.27 -5.12 35.13
CA PRO A 2 -29.37 -5.00 33.96
C PRO A 2 -28.27 -3.92 34.10
N LEU A 3 -28.49 -2.88 34.91
CA LEU A 3 -27.49 -1.81 35.14
C LEU A 3 -26.21 -2.32 35.80
N VAL A 4 -26.33 -3.29 36.72
CA VAL A 4 -25.18 -3.86 37.43
C VAL A 4 -24.28 -4.63 36.48
N ARG A 5 -24.85 -5.45 35.57
CA ARG A 5 -24.08 -6.21 34.56
C ARG A 5 -23.38 -5.30 33.54
N LEU A 6 -24.00 -4.20 33.13
CA LEU A 6 -23.38 -3.24 32.21
C LEU A 6 -22.20 -2.52 32.87
N LEU A 7 -22.35 -2.15 34.14
CA LEU A 7 -21.25 -1.57 34.93
C LEU A 7 -20.11 -2.57 35.14
N THR A 8 -20.40 -3.86 35.37
CA THR A 8 -19.35 -4.89 35.54
C THR A 8 -18.55 -5.11 34.26
N VAL A 9 -19.21 -5.09 33.09
CA VAL A 9 -18.55 -5.27 31.78
C VAL A 9 -17.72 -4.03 31.41
N LEU A 10 -18.22 -2.82 31.68
CA LEU A 10 -17.47 -1.58 31.46
C LEU A 10 -16.29 -1.42 32.42
N LEU A 11 -16.43 -1.83 33.69
CA LEU A 11 -15.31 -1.86 34.64
C LEU A 11 -14.26 -2.91 34.22
N ALA A 12 -14.69 -4.08 33.75
CA ALA A 12 -13.78 -5.13 33.27
C ALA A 12 -13.03 -4.71 32.00
N ALA A 13 -13.70 -4.02 31.07
CA ALA A 13 -13.09 -3.46 29.86
C ALA A 13 -12.13 -2.30 30.16
N ALA A 14 -12.47 -1.44 31.12
CA ALA A 14 -11.62 -0.35 31.57
C ALA A 14 -10.41 -0.85 32.40
N LEU A 15 -10.59 -1.92 33.19
CA LEU A 15 -9.49 -2.60 33.88
C LEU A 15 -8.56 -3.27 32.87
N THR A 16 -9.09 -3.99 31.87
CA THR A 16 -8.28 -4.67 30.84
C THR A 16 -7.53 -3.68 29.93
N ALA A 17 -8.14 -2.54 29.58
CA ALA A 17 -7.47 -1.48 28.83
C ALA A 17 -6.38 -0.77 29.65
N ARG A 18 -6.60 -0.59 30.97
CA ARG A 18 -5.57 -0.06 31.88
C ARG A 18 -4.43 -1.06 32.13
N THR A 19 -4.70 -2.37 32.21
CA THR A 19 -3.65 -3.38 32.35
C THR A 19 -2.80 -3.49 31.08
N LEU A 20 -3.41 -3.48 29.90
CA LEU A 20 -2.68 -3.53 28.62
C LEU A 20 -1.81 -2.28 28.37
N ALA A 21 -2.29 -1.09 28.74
CA ALA A 21 -1.52 0.14 28.64
C ALA A 21 -0.37 0.22 29.66
N ALA A 22 -0.57 -0.33 30.86
CA ALA A 22 0.50 -0.47 31.86
C ALA A 22 1.52 -1.57 31.49
N GLU A 23 1.10 -2.63 30.79
CA GLU A 23 1.95 -3.76 30.35
C GLU A 23 2.86 -3.42 29.17
N ALA A 24 2.42 -2.56 28.24
CA ALA A 24 3.28 -2.04 27.18
C ALA A 24 4.40 -1.11 27.69
N GLN A 25 4.27 -0.64 28.94
CA GLN A 25 5.24 0.20 29.66
C GLN A 25 6.00 -0.56 30.75
N ARG A 26 5.80 -1.87 30.90
CA ARG A 26 6.56 -2.66 31.87
C ARG A 26 8.04 -2.73 31.45
N PRO A 27 8.98 -2.47 32.37
CA PRO A 27 10.40 -2.53 32.06
C PRO A 27 10.80 -3.93 31.63
N ALA A 28 11.83 -4.05 30.78
CA ALA A 28 12.36 -5.34 30.31
C ALA A 28 12.76 -6.31 31.45
N GLY A 29 12.97 -5.79 32.67
CA GLY A 29 13.18 -6.58 33.88
C GLY A 29 11.99 -7.50 34.23
N ASP A 30 10.74 -7.04 34.08
CA ASP A 30 9.56 -7.80 34.49
C ASP A 30 9.38 -9.08 33.65
N ALA A 31 9.66 -9.01 32.34
CA ALA A 31 9.56 -10.17 31.45
C ALA A 31 10.68 -11.18 31.70
N ALA A 32 11.88 -10.71 32.06
CA ALA A 32 13.01 -11.57 32.40
C ALA A 32 12.77 -12.30 33.73
N ASP A 33 12.27 -11.59 34.74
CA ASP A 33 11.91 -12.16 36.03
C ASP A 33 10.78 -13.18 35.90
N GLU A 34 9.77 -12.86 35.09
CA GLU A 34 8.66 -13.77 34.81
C GLU A 34 9.11 -15.02 34.05
N PHE A 35 9.97 -14.87 33.05
CA PHE A 35 10.58 -16.00 32.37
C PHE A 35 11.38 -16.87 33.35
N GLN A 36 12.25 -16.25 34.17
CA GLN A 36 13.08 -16.95 35.12
C GLN A 36 12.23 -17.71 36.15
N SER A 37 11.15 -17.10 36.64
CA SER A 37 10.24 -17.73 37.60
C SER A 37 9.49 -18.93 37.00
N ARG A 38 9.11 -18.88 35.72
CA ARG A 38 8.28 -19.93 35.08
C ARG A 38 9.09 -21.03 34.42
N TYR A 39 10.27 -20.70 33.90
CA TYR A 39 11.04 -21.57 33.01
C TYR A 39 12.50 -21.73 33.44
N GLY A 40 13.01 -20.95 34.41
CA GLY A 40 14.43 -20.92 34.78
C GLY A 40 14.98 -22.28 35.26
N GLU A 41 14.25 -22.99 36.11
CA GLU A 41 14.66 -24.32 36.61
C GLU A 41 14.66 -25.38 35.50
N GLU A 42 13.65 -25.35 34.61
CA GLU A 42 13.58 -26.28 33.49
C GLU A 42 14.66 -25.99 32.46
N LEU A 43 14.93 -24.71 32.19
CA LEU A 43 16.03 -24.29 31.34
C LEU A 43 17.38 -24.74 31.90
N LYS A 44 17.60 -24.57 33.21
CA LYS A 44 18.81 -25.03 33.87
C LYS A 44 19.00 -26.54 33.70
N ARG A 45 17.96 -27.33 33.93
CA ARG A 45 18.00 -28.79 33.73
C ARG A 45 18.30 -29.17 32.28
N ALA A 46 17.61 -28.55 31.32
CA ALA A 46 17.85 -28.81 29.90
C ALA A 46 19.30 -28.50 29.49
N LEU A 47 19.90 -27.43 30.04
CA LEU A 47 21.29 -27.05 29.78
C LEU A 47 22.32 -27.96 30.48
N GLU A 48 21.95 -28.63 31.55
CA GLU A 48 22.80 -29.60 32.27
C GLU A 48 22.82 -30.98 31.60
N THR A 49 21.79 -31.32 30.80
CA THR A 49 21.77 -32.57 30.04
C THR A 49 22.53 -32.42 28.71
N PRO A 50 23.46 -33.33 28.37
CA PRO A 50 24.14 -33.33 27.07
C PRO A 50 23.27 -33.83 25.90
N ALA A 51 22.05 -34.31 26.18
CA ALA A 51 21.17 -34.90 25.18
C ALA A 51 20.32 -33.83 24.48
N PRO A 52 20.27 -33.79 23.13
CA PRO A 52 19.48 -32.79 22.40
C PRO A 52 17.98 -32.87 22.67
N THR A 53 17.49 -34.02 23.15
CA THR A 53 16.07 -34.28 23.38
C THR A 53 15.44 -33.33 24.38
N ASP A 54 16.18 -32.97 25.44
CA ASP A 54 15.68 -32.09 26.49
C ASP A 54 15.61 -30.64 26.00
N ASP A 55 16.64 -30.20 25.28
CA ASP A 55 16.66 -28.91 24.58
C ASP A 55 15.47 -28.77 23.61
N ILE A 56 15.21 -29.81 22.79
CA ILE A 56 14.14 -29.79 21.78
C ILE A 56 12.75 -29.83 22.42
N ALA A 57 12.58 -30.63 23.47
CA ALA A 57 11.32 -30.72 24.22
C ALA A 57 10.99 -29.36 24.86
N LEU A 58 11.97 -28.73 25.51
CA LEU A 58 11.81 -27.41 26.09
C LEU A 58 11.57 -26.36 25.01
N ALA A 59 12.32 -26.36 23.91
CA ALA A 59 12.09 -25.45 22.78
C ALA A 59 10.65 -25.51 22.27
N SER A 60 10.11 -26.72 22.12
CA SER A 60 8.74 -26.95 21.64
C SER A 60 7.69 -26.47 22.65
N ARG A 61 7.96 -26.63 23.95
CA ARG A 61 7.11 -26.10 25.03
C ARG A 61 7.10 -24.58 25.03
N LEU A 62 8.27 -23.94 25.03
CA LEU A 62 8.42 -22.48 25.01
C LEU A 62 7.71 -21.87 23.79
N TYR A 63 7.90 -22.45 22.60
CA TYR A 63 7.21 -22.00 21.39
C TYR A 63 5.68 -22.11 21.50
N ARG A 64 5.16 -23.20 22.10
CA ARG A 64 3.72 -23.41 22.28
C ARG A 64 3.12 -22.41 23.28
N ASP A 65 3.82 -22.15 24.38
CA ASP A 65 3.36 -21.21 25.39
C ASP A 65 3.40 -19.77 24.86
N ALA A 66 4.44 -19.38 24.13
CA ALA A 66 4.54 -18.09 23.47
C ALA A 66 3.39 -17.81 22.47
N ARG A 67 2.77 -18.86 21.92
CA ARG A 67 1.64 -18.75 20.99
C ARG A 67 0.30 -18.52 21.66
N ARG A 68 0.20 -18.57 22.99
CA ARG A 68 -1.06 -18.33 23.70
C ARG A 68 -1.39 -16.84 23.64
N SER A 69 -2.64 -16.52 23.32
CA SER A 69 -3.11 -15.15 23.06
C SER A 69 -3.05 -14.19 24.26
N PHE A 70 -2.68 -14.69 25.45
CA PHE A 70 -2.67 -13.92 26.70
C PHE A 70 -1.25 -13.57 27.19
N GLU A 71 -0.19 -14.05 26.55
CA GLU A 71 1.17 -13.74 27.00
C GLU A 71 1.55 -12.28 26.67
N PRO A 72 2.16 -11.54 27.60
CA PRO A 72 2.70 -10.21 27.32
C PRO A 72 3.72 -10.27 26.17
N ALA A 73 3.72 -9.25 25.30
CA ALA A 73 4.58 -9.23 24.11
C ALA A 73 6.08 -9.39 24.44
N GLY A 74 6.55 -8.81 25.56
CA GLY A 74 7.94 -8.96 26.02
C GLY A 74 8.29 -10.40 26.40
N LEU A 75 7.41 -11.09 27.13
CA LEU A 75 7.60 -12.50 27.50
C LEU A 75 7.52 -13.40 26.26
N ALA A 76 6.53 -13.19 25.38
CA ALA A 76 6.40 -13.95 24.14
C ALA A 76 7.64 -13.85 23.25
N ALA A 77 8.24 -12.65 23.13
CA ALA A 77 9.49 -12.46 22.40
C ALA A 77 10.64 -13.27 23.02
N MET A 78 10.79 -13.23 24.34
CA MET A 78 11.82 -13.98 25.06
C MET A 78 11.65 -15.50 24.90
N LEU A 79 10.41 -15.99 24.97
CA LEU A 79 10.08 -17.40 24.76
C LEU A 79 10.42 -17.85 23.34
N TYR A 80 10.12 -17.04 22.31
CA TYR A 80 10.52 -17.35 20.93
C TYR A 80 12.04 -17.36 20.75
N GLU A 81 12.74 -16.41 21.36
CA GLU A 81 14.20 -16.34 21.31
C GLU A 81 14.84 -17.58 21.96
N LYS A 82 14.37 -17.98 23.14
CA LYS A 82 14.86 -19.20 23.81
C LYS A 82 14.47 -20.48 23.10
N ALA A 83 13.27 -20.54 22.51
CA ALA A 83 12.88 -21.67 21.66
C ALA A 83 13.81 -21.80 20.43
N TYR A 84 14.21 -20.69 19.82
CA TYR A 84 15.22 -20.69 18.77
C TYR A 84 16.58 -21.17 19.28
N GLU A 85 17.11 -20.60 20.37
CA GLU A 85 18.45 -20.95 20.90
C GLU A 85 18.58 -22.45 21.19
N LEU A 86 17.57 -23.04 21.82
CA LEU A 86 17.55 -24.47 22.16
C LEU A 86 17.35 -25.33 20.90
N GLY A 87 16.35 -25.00 20.06
CA GLY A 87 16.04 -25.77 18.85
C GLY A 87 17.11 -25.69 17.76
N ALA A 88 17.95 -24.66 17.76
CA ALA A 88 19.02 -24.46 16.77
C ALA A 88 20.28 -25.32 17.04
N LYS A 89 20.37 -25.99 18.19
CA LYS A 89 21.52 -26.82 18.57
C LYS A 89 21.59 -28.13 17.80
N ASP A 90 20.45 -28.67 17.38
CA ASP A 90 20.33 -29.96 16.69
C ASP A 90 19.37 -29.87 15.49
N LEU A 91 19.65 -30.62 14.43
CA LEU A 91 18.87 -30.63 13.19
C LEU A 91 17.38 -30.96 13.43
N SER A 92 17.08 -31.86 14.37
CA SER A 92 15.70 -32.26 14.66
C SER A 92 14.89 -31.16 15.38
N GLY A 93 15.56 -30.17 15.98
CA GLY A 93 14.95 -28.99 16.59
C GLY A 93 14.72 -27.82 15.62
N HIS A 94 15.33 -27.85 14.43
CA HIS A 94 15.25 -26.75 13.47
C HIS A 94 13.83 -26.33 13.07
N PRO A 95 12.85 -27.24 12.85
CA PRO A 95 11.49 -26.82 12.52
C PRO A 95 10.87 -25.89 13.57
N THR A 96 11.10 -26.19 14.86
CA THR A 96 10.66 -25.34 15.97
C THR A 96 11.42 -24.01 15.99
N ALA A 97 12.74 -24.05 15.79
CA ALA A 97 13.57 -22.85 15.76
C ALA A 97 13.19 -21.89 14.61
N LEU A 98 12.97 -22.41 13.41
CA LEU A 98 12.51 -21.66 12.24
C LEU A 98 11.12 -21.05 12.48
N ALA A 99 10.20 -21.82 13.07
CA ALA A 99 8.87 -21.33 13.41
C ALA A 99 8.93 -20.20 14.47
N ALA A 100 9.82 -20.34 15.46
CA ALA A 100 10.05 -19.32 16.48
C ALA A 100 10.65 -18.04 15.87
N LEU A 101 11.67 -18.14 15.01
CA LEU A 101 12.25 -16.98 14.31
C LEU A 101 11.22 -16.22 13.46
N ARG A 102 10.35 -16.95 12.73
CA ARG A 102 9.28 -16.33 11.94
C ARG A 102 8.31 -15.54 12.83
N ARG A 103 7.92 -16.10 13.98
CA ARG A 103 7.02 -15.42 14.94
C ARG A 103 7.71 -14.26 15.63
N LEU A 104 8.97 -14.40 16.02
CA LEU A 104 9.77 -13.34 16.62
C LEU A 104 9.93 -12.15 15.66
N GLY A 105 10.25 -12.41 14.39
CA GLY A 105 10.35 -11.36 13.37
C GLY A 105 9.01 -10.67 13.06
N ALA A 106 7.89 -11.38 13.16
CA ALA A 106 6.55 -10.80 13.04
C ALA A 106 6.17 -9.96 14.26
N LEU A 107 6.55 -10.40 15.47
CA LEU A 107 6.29 -9.70 16.73
C LEU A 107 7.17 -8.45 16.87
N LEU A 108 8.42 -8.52 16.43
CA LEU A 108 9.42 -7.47 16.49
C LEU A 108 9.98 -7.18 15.08
N PRO A 109 9.29 -6.38 14.25
CA PRO A 109 9.71 -6.08 12.87
C PRO A 109 11.14 -5.55 12.74
N ALA A 110 11.63 -4.81 13.74
CA ALA A 110 13.01 -4.32 13.80
C ALA A 110 14.06 -5.45 13.82
N ARG A 111 13.70 -6.64 14.30
CA ARG A 111 14.57 -7.84 14.33
C ARG A 111 14.31 -8.78 13.15
N LYS A 112 13.42 -8.45 12.20
CA LYS A 112 13.04 -9.33 11.09
C LYS A 112 14.25 -9.74 10.24
N VAL A 113 15.16 -8.81 9.93
CA VAL A 113 16.39 -9.10 9.18
C VAL A 113 17.28 -10.10 9.94
N GLU A 114 17.51 -9.87 11.24
CA GLU A 114 18.27 -10.77 12.12
C GLU A 114 17.64 -12.18 12.14
N CYS A 115 16.32 -12.28 12.28
CA CYS A 115 15.59 -13.54 12.27
C CYS A 115 15.75 -14.29 10.93
N CYS A 116 15.65 -13.58 9.80
CA CYS A 116 15.85 -14.16 8.48
C CYS A 116 17.30 -14.63 8.27
N GLN A 117 18.30 -13.88 8.76
CA GLN A 117 19.71 -14.30 8.72
C GLN A 117 19.93 -15.60 9.50
N LYS A 118 19.38 -15.68 10.72
CA LYS A 118 19.41 -16.91 11.54
C LYS A 118 18.73 -18.08 10.83
N ALA A 119 17.61 -17.85 10.16
CA ALA A 119 16.90 -18.88 9.39
C ALA A 119 17.73 -19.38 8.19
N VAL A 120 18.40 -18.48 7.46
CA VAL A 120 19.36 -18.86 6.40
C VAL A 120 20.45 -19.77 6.96
N THR A 121 21.02 -19.44 8.12
CA THR A 121 22.04 -20.28 8.77
C THR A 121 21.53 -21.68 9.11
N LEU A 122 20.31 -21.81 9.63
CA LEU A 122 19.73 -23.14 9.94
C LEU A 122 19.52 -23.97 8.67
N HIS A 123 18.94 -23.39 7.63
CA HIS A 123 18.75 -24.10 6.35
C HIS A 123 20.09 -24.46 5.68
N GLN A 124 21.13 -23.62 5.81
CA GLN A 124 22.46 -23.96 5.31
C GLN A 124 23.06 -25.18 6.03
N ARG A 125 22.85 -25.31 7.35
CA ARG A 125 23.26 -26.48 8.12
C ARG A 125 22.52 -27.74 7.66
N GLU A 126 21.21 -27.65 7.44
CA GLU A 126 20.40 -28.74 6.87
C GLU A 126 20.94 -29.16 5.49
N TYR A 127 21.19 -28.20 4.62
CA TYR A 127 21.73 -28.45 3.28
C TYR A 127 23.13 -29.08 3.29
N ALA A 128 24.00 -28.66 4.22
CA ALA A 128 25.33 -29.24 4.38
C ALA A 128 25.27 -30.72 4.78
N GLN A 129 24.29 -31.10 5.60
CA GLN A 129 24.10 -32.47 6.09
C GLN A 129 23.26 -33.34 5.15
N ALA A 130 22.43 -32.74 4.30
CA ALA A 130 21.59 -33.46 3.33
C ALA A 130 22.42 -34.25 2.30
N ARG A 131 21.92 -35.44 1.95
CA ARG A 131 22.50 -36.40 0.99
C ARG A 131 21.43 -36.93 0.06
N GLY A 132 21.83 -37.47 -1.09
CA GLY A 132 20.93 -38.09 -2.06
C GLY A 132 19.79 -37.15 -2.49
N GLU A 133 18.57 -37.69 -2.51
CA GLU A 133 17.35 -37.00 -2.97
C GLU A 133 16.88 -35.85 -2.06
N GLU A 134 17.35 -35.79 -0.80
CA GLU A 134 17.01 -34.72 0.14
C GLU A 134 17.85 -33.45 -0.10
N ARG A 135 19.02 -33.59 -0.75
CA ARG A 135 19.94 -32.47 -0.97
C ARG A 135 19.36 -31.35 -1.85
N PRO A 136 18.67 -31.62 -2.97
CA PRO A 136 17.97 -30.59 -3.74
C PRO A 136 16.85 -29.90 -2.93
N LYS A 137 16.08 -30.64 -2.12
CA LYS A 137 15.01 -30.06 -1.29
C LYS A 137 15.56 -29.10 -0.23
N ALA A 138 16.65 -29.49 0.42
CA ALA A 138 17.33 -28.63 1.38
C ALA A 138 17.94 -27.38 0.69
N ALA A 139 18.44 -27.52 -0.54
CA ALA A 139 18.91 -26.38 -1.33
C ALA A 139 17.78 -25.39 -1.66
N GLU A 140 16.60 -25.87 -2.06
CA GLU A 140 15.41 -25.02 -2.28
C GLU A 140 14.98 -24.30 -1.00
N SER A 141 15.12 -24.93 0.16
CA SER A 141 14.84 -24.28 1.46
C SER A 141 15.82 -23.13 1.73
N VAL A 142 17.12 -23.30 1.43
CA VAL A 142 18.11 -22.22 1.52
C VAL A 142 17.81 -21.09 0.53
N ILE A 143 17.41 -21.43 -0.71
CA ILE A 143 17.01 -20.45 -1.72
C ILE A 143 15.83 -19.62 -1.21
N GLY A 144 14.79 -20.27 -0.67
CA GLY A 144 13.64 -19.60 -0.06
C GLY A 144 14.04 -18.69 1.09
N ALA A 145 14.92 -19.15 1.98
CA ALA A 145 15.40 -18.35 3.11
C ALA A 145 16.17 -17.09 2.66
N TYR A 146 17.00 -17.18 1.61
CA TYR A 146 17.66 -16.02 1.04
C TYR A 146 16.68 -15.04 0.39
N ARG A 147 15.58 -15.52 -0.21
CA ARG A 147 14.52 -14.64 -0.73
C ARG A 147 13.80 -13.91 0.41
N ASP A 148 13.46 -14.60 1.49
CA ASP A 148 12.85 -14.00 2.68
C ASP A 148 13.77 -12.96 3.32
N LEU A 149 15.07 -13.26 3.40
CA LEU A 149 16.08 -12.31 3.87
C LEU A 149 16.20 -11.09 2.95
N ALA A 150 16.24 -11.30 1.63
CA ALA A 150 16.29 -10.21 0.67
C ALA A 150 15.06 -9.30 0.79
N GLN A 151 13.87 -9.88 0.97
CA GLN A 151 12.66 -9.09 1.21
C GLN A 151 12.73 -8.32 2.52
N ALA A 152 13.18 -8.94 3.62
CA ALA A 152 13.33 -8.26 4.89
C ALA A 152 14.35 -7.11 4.83
N GLN A 153 15.42 -7.26 4.04
CA GLN A 153 16.43 -6.21 3.80
C GLN A 153 15.87 -5.08 2.94
N GLU A 154 15.11 -5.39 1.88
CA GLU A 154 14.41 -4.37 1.08
C GLU A 154 13.40 -3.60 1.95
N ASP A 155 12.64 -4.30 2.81
CA ASP A 155 11.73 -3.68 3.76
C ASP A 155 12.49 -2.74 4.73
N ALA A 156 13.65 -3.19 5.23
CA ALA A 156 14.52 -2.36 6.06
C ALA A 156 15.24 -1.23 5.30
N GLY A 157 15.15 -1.20 3.97
CA GLY A 157 15.77 -0.20 3.12
C GLY A 157 17.21 -0.42 2.72
N ASP A 158 17.71 -1.61 2.97
CA ASP A 158 19.04 -2.02 2.57
C ASP A 158 18.97 -2.81 1.25
N ALA A 159 18.79 -2.06 0.15
CA ALA A 159 18.71 -2.65 -1.18
C ALA A 159 20.01 -3.36 -1.60
N ASP A 160 21.18 -2.92 -1.12
CA ASP A 160 22.45 -3.57 -1.42
C ASP A 160 22.55 -4.94 -0.76
N ALA A 161 22.16 -5.04 0.51
CA ALA A 161 22.11 -6.31 1.21
C ALA A 161 21.08 -7.26 0.57
N ALA A 162 19.91 -6.74 0.17
CA ALA A 162 18.89 -7.51 -0.55
C ALA A 162 19.42 -8.06 -1.89
N ILE A 163 20.13 -7.25 -2.67
CA ILE A 163 20.81 -7.67 -3.91
C ILE A 163 21.84 -8.76 -3.62
N ALA A 164 22.64 -8.63 -2.56
CA ALA A 164 23.62 -9.63 -2.17
C ALA A 164 22.96 -10.97 -1.81
N SER A 165 21.87 -10.96 -1.05
CA SER A 165 21.09 -12.15 -0.70
C SER A 165 20.48 -12.83 -1.92
N LEU A 166 19.89 -12.08 -2.86
CA LEU A 166 19.36 -12.63 -4.12
C LEU A 166 20.45 -13.23 -5.00
N ARG A 167 21.66 -12.66 -5.02
CA ARG A 167 22.80 -13.25 -5.73
C ARG A 167 23.20 -14.60 -5.13
N GLN A 168 23.21 -14.73 -3.80
CA GLN A 168 23.48 -16.02 -3.15
C GLN A 168 22.40 -17.07 -3.48
N ALA A 169 21.13 -16.68 -3.44
CA ALA A 169 20.03 -17.53 -3.87
C ALA A 169 20.21 -18.01 -5.33
N LEU A 170 20.59 -17.10 -6.22
CA LEU A 170 20.75 -17.39 -7.64
C LEU A 170 21.94 -18.33 -7.93
N ILE A 171 23.05 -18.19 -7.21
CA ILE A 171 24.20 -19.10 -7.31
C ILE A 171 23.77 -20.52 -6.94
N LEU A 172 23.08 -20.68 -5.80
CA LEU A 172 22.62 -21.99 -5.34
C LEU A 172 21.56 -22.59 -6.29
N ALA A 173 20.58 -21.78 -6.72
CA ALA A 173 19.58 -22.15 -7.72
C ALA A 173 20.23 -22.64 -9.02
N GLY A 174 21.33 -22.02 -9.43
CA GLY A 174 22.10 -22.44 -10.59
C GLY A 174 22.74 -23.81 -10.43
N SER A 175 23.30 -24.10 -9.25
CA SER A 175 23.97 -25.38 -8.96
C SER A 175 23.03 -26.59 -8.99
N ILE A 176 21.75 -26.40 -8.62
CA ILE A 176 20.73 -27.46 -8.59
C ILE A 176 19.79 -27.45 -9.80
N ARG A 177 19.96 -26.50 -10.74
CA ARG A 177 19.02 -26.25 -11.85
C ARG A 177 17.57 -26.03 -11.37
N ALA A 178 17.43 -25.25 -10.30
CA ALA A 178 16.14 -24.93 -9.69
C ALA A 178 15.16 -24.32 -10.71
N GLU A 179 13.90 -24.74 -10.66
CA GLU A 179 12.81 -24.11 -11.44
C GLU A 179 12.61 -22.64 -11.05
N SER A 180 12.98 -22.27 -9.83
CA SER A 180 12.91 -20.89 -9.31
C SER A 180 13.95 -19.93 -9.93
N ARG A 181 14.93 -20.44 -10.67
CA ARG A 181 16.04 -19.65 -11.22
C ARG A 181 15.61 -18.49 -12.12
N PRO A 182 14.72 -18.65 -13.13
CA PRO A 182 14.30 -17.54 -13.99
C PRO A 182 13.58 -16.43 -13.20
N ALA A 183 12.77 -16.81 -12.21
CA ALA A 183 12.10 -15.86 -11.33
C ALA A 183 13.10 -15.07 -10.48
N LEU A 184 14.12 -15.73 -9.92
CA LEU A 184 15.20 -15.09 -9.17
C LEU A 184 16.04 -14.13 -10.04
N GLN A 185 16.34 -14.51 -11.28
CA GLN A 185 17.04 -13.63 -12.23
C GLN A 185 16.24 -12.36 -12.50
N THR A 186 14.93 -12.51 -12.72
CA THR A 186 14.02 -11.38 -12.93
C THR A 186 13.96 -10.48 -11.70
N GLN A 187 13.77 -11.07 -10.51
CA GLN A 187 13.70 -10.32 -9.25
C GLN A 187 15.01 -9.55 -8.96
N LEU A 188 16.17 -10.19 -9.19
CA LEU A 188 17.47 -9.54 -9.01
C LEU A 188 17.69 -8.42 -10.03
N ALA A 189 17.36 -8.65 -11.30
CA ALA A 189 17.52 -7.64 -12.35
C ALA A 189 16.64 -6.41 -12.09
N ASP A 190 15.38 -6.62 -11.66
CA ASP A 190 14.48 -5.55 -11.27
C ASP A 190 15.03 -4.73 -10.09
N LEU A 191 15.42 -5.38 -8.99
CA LEU A 191 15.94 -4.69 -7.82
C LEU A 191 17.24 -3.91 -8.10
N VAL A 192 18.16 -4.52 -8.86
CA VAL A 192 19.40 -3.85 -9.30
C VAL A 192 19.07 -2.64 -10.16
N GLY A 193 18.17 -2.80 -11.14
CA GLY A 193 17.74 -1.72 -12.02
C GLY A 193 17.14 -0.55 -11.24
N ARG A 194 16.17 -0.82 -10.36
CA ARG A 194 15.54 0.20 -9.50
C ARG A 194 16.55 0.93 -8.62
N THR A 195 17.45 0.19 -8.00
CA THR A 195 18.49 0.76 -7.12
C THR A 195 19.44 1.66 -7.90
N GLN A 196 19.85 1.24 -9.10
CA GLN A 196 20.72 2.03 -9.97
C GLN A 196 20.02 3.30 -10.47
N THR A 197 18.77 3.21 -10.92
CA THR A 197 18.00 4.37 -11.37
C THR A 197 17.78 5.37 -10.22
N ALA A 198 17.49 4.90 -9.01
CA ALA A 198 17.35 5.75 -7.83
C ALA A 198 18.65 6.52 -7.50
N ARG A 199 19.81 5.84 -7.55
CA ARG A 199 21.13 6.47 -7.37
C ARG A 199 21.44 7.48 -8.46
N GLN A 200 21.16 7.13 -9.71
CA GLN A 200 21.34 8.02 -10.85
C GLN A 200 20.47 9.28 -10.68
N LEU A 201 19.21 9.12 -10.30
CA LEU A 201 18.29 10.23 -10.04
C LEU A 201 18.81 11.14 -8.93
N ALA A 202 19.22 10.58 -7.78
CA ALA A 202 19.77 11.36 -6.68
C ALA A 202 21.04 12.12 -7.10
N SER A 203 21.94 11.46 -7.85
CA SER A 203 23.15 12.09 -8.38
C SER A 203 22.85 13.23 -9.34
N LEU A 204 21.91 13.03 -10.28
CA LEU A 204 21.50 14.05 -11.24
C LEU A 204 20.87 15.26 -10.55
N LYS A 205 20.00 15.03 -9.54
CA LYS A 205 19.41 16.10 -8.74
C LYS A 205 20.48 16.94 -8.03
N ALA A 206 21.39 16.30 -7.30
CA ALA A 206 22.46 17.00 -6.59
C ALA A 206 23.38 17.80 -7.55
N LYS A 207 23.70 17.24 -8.72
CA LYS A 207 24.50 17.94 -9.74
C LYS A 207 23.75 19.12 -10.35
N LEU A 208 22.45 18.99 -10.58
CA LEU A 208 21.63 20.08 -11.11
C LEU A 208 21.44 21.20 -10.07
N GLU A 209 21.29 20.87 -8.78
CA GLU A 209 21.27 21.84 -7.68
C GLU A 209 22.59 22.63 -7.62
N ALA A 210 23.73 21.95 -7.78
CA ALA A 210 25.05 22.60 -7.85
C ALA A 210 25.29 23.40 -9.14
N SER A 211 24.52 23.15 -10.20
CA SER A 211 24.65 23.82 -11.50
C SER A 211 23.29 24.00 -12.18
N PRO A 212 22.43 24.92 -11.69
CA PRO A 212 21.02 25.01 -12.11
C PRO A 212 20.80 25.30 -13.60
N GLN A 213 21.79 25.93 -14.24
CA GLN A 213 21.79 26.29 -15.66
C GLN A 213 22.28 25.16 -16.58
N ASN A 214 22.67 24.01 -16.04
CA ASN A 214 23.19 22.92 -16.84
C ASN A 214 22.06 22.17 -17.57
N LEU A 215 21.85 22.56 -18.83
CA LEU A 215 20.83 21.98 -19.71
C LEU A 215 20.98 20.47 -19.91
N ALA A 216 22.22 19.96 -19.99
CA ALA A 216 22.46 18.53 -20.21
C ALA A 216 22.00 17.70 -19.01
N LEU A 217 22.29 18.16 -17.80
CA LEU A 217 21.81 17.51 -16.56
C LEU A 217 20.30 17.57 -16.46
N ARG A 218 19.68 18.71 -16.80
CA ARG A 218 18.22 18.87 -16.79
C ARG A 218 17.54 17.92 -17.77
N LYS A 219 18.04 17.82 -19.00
CA LYS A 219 17.53 16.88 -20.03
C LYS A 219 17.63 15.44 -19.56
N GLU A 220 18.78 15.02 -19.04
CA GLU A 220 18.95 13.64 -18.56
C GLU A 220 18.06 13.35 -17.34
N LEU A 221 17.83 14.33 -16.46
CA LEU A 221 16.94 14.18 -15.31
C LEU A 221 15.49 14.01 -15.73
N VAL A 222 14.99 14.87 -16.63
CA VAL A 222 13.64 14.77 -17.20
C VAL A 222 13.45 13.44 -17.92
N ARG A 223 14.42 13.03 -18.75
CA ARG A 223 14.41 11.74 -19.45
C ARG A 223 14.37 10.58 -18.46
N THR A 224 15.21 10.60 -17.42
CA THR A 224 15.25 9.53 -16.42
C THR A 224 13.90 9.39 -15.71
N CYS A 225 13.29 10.50 -15.27
CA CYS A 225 11.96 10.47 -14.66
C CYS A 225 10.88 9.98 -15.63
N LEU A 226 10.89 10.45 -16.87
CA LEU A 226 9.83 10.18 -17.83
C LEU A 226 9.92 8.78 -18.44
N VAL A 227 11.12 8.36 -18.84
CA VAL A 227 11.37 7.16 -19.66
C VAL A 227 11.72 5.96 -18.78
N ASP A 228 12.61 6.14 -17.79
CA ASP A 228 13.07 5.02 -16.98
C ASP A 228 12.17 4.76 -15.77
N LEU A 229 11.49 5.80 -15.26
CA LEU A 229 10.65 5.72 -14.05
C LEU A 229 9.14 5.82 -14.33
N ASP A 230 8.72 6.16 -15.55
CA ASP A 230 7.32 6.47 -15.90
C ASP A 230 6.65 7.48 -14.93
N ASP A 231 7.41 8.48 -14.50
CA ASP A 231 6.98 9.51 -13.57
C ASP A 231 6.97 10.90 -14.23
N PRO A 232 5.98 11.20 -15.09
CA PRO A 232 5.87 12.50 -15.73
C PRO A 232 5.58 13.63 -14.73
N ALA A 233 5.02 13.32 -13.55
CA ALA A 233 4.78 14.31 -12.51
C ALA A 233 6.11 14.78 -11.90
N GLN A 234 6.99 13.84 -11.57
CA GLN A 234 8.34 14.18 -11.14
C GLN A 234 9.16 14.83 -12.26
N ALA A 235 9.00 14.39 -13.51
CA ALA A 235 9.67 15.01 -14.65
C ALA A 235 9.25 16.48 -14.84
N ALA A 236 7.96 16.80 -14.67
CA ALA A 236 7.42 18.15 -14.82
C ALA A 236 8.04 19.16 -13.85
N ALA A 237 8.48 18.72 -12.66
CA ALA A 237 9.16 19.59 -11.69
C ALA A 237 10.51 20.14 -12.20
N PHE A 238 11.08 19.53 -13.23
CA PHE A 238 12.37 19.94 -13.81
C PHE A 238 12.25 20.62 -15.17
N VAL A 239 11.02 20.83 -15.66
CA VAL A 239 10.76 21.51 -16.93
C VAL A 239 10.86 23.03 -16.75
N ASP A 240 11.66 23.68 -17.59
CA ASP A 240 11.78 25.13 -17.67
C ASP A 240 11.94 25.59 -19.13
N ASP A 241 12.14 26.89 -19.32
CA ASP A 241 12.27 27.51 -20.65
C ASP A 241 13.53 27.09 -21.43
N SER A 242 14.50 26.44 -20.78
CA SER A 242 15.71 25.95 -21.44
C SER A 242 15.50 24.66 -22.24
N LEU A 243 14.41 23.92 -21.96
CA LEU A 243 14.07 22.68 -22.65
C LEU A 243 13.42 22.92 -24.02
N ASP A 244 13.52 21.92 -24.89
CA ASP A 244 12.96 21.95 -26.23
C ASP A 244 11.42 22.03 -26.20
N PRO A 245 10.78 22.60 -27.25
CA PRO A 245 9.33 22.80 -27.26
C PRO A 245 8.51 21.53 -27.00
N PRO A 246 8.86 20.33 -27.53
CA PRO A 246 8.18 19.08 -27.19
C PRO A 246 8.18 18.78 -25.68
N ALA A 247 9.35 18.87 -25.01
CA ALA A 247 9.43 18.61 -23.57
C ALA A 247 8.58 19.61 -22.76
N ARG A 248 8.61 20.90 -23.13
CA ARG A 248 7.82 21.95 -22.47
C ARG A 248 6.31 21.78 -22.66
N LYS A 249 5.87 21.24 -23.81
CA LYS A 249 4.46 20.97 -24.10
C LYS A 249 3.97 19.67 -23.46
N TYR A 250 4.68 18.57 -23.68
CA TYR A 250 4.15 17.24 -23.44
C TYR A 250 4.44 16.70 -22.03
N VAL A 251 5.55 17.07 -21.39
CA VAL A 251 5.85 16.60 -20.02
C VAL A 251 4.80 17.12 -19.02
N PRO A 252 4.46 18.43 -18.97
CA PRO A 252 3.40 18.91 -18.07
C PRO A 252 2.01 18.37 -18.45
N ALA A 253 1.77 18.08 -19.73
CA ALA A 253 0.52 17.46 -20.17
C ALA A 253 0.40 16.00 -19.70
N ALA A 254 1.48 15.23 -19.77
CA ALA A 254 1.56 13.86 -19.29
C ALA A 254 1.44 13.77 -17.76
N ALA A 255 1.95 14.79 -17.03
CA ALA A 255 1.86 14.88 -15.57
C ALA A 255 0.42 14.95 -15.05
N ARG A 256 -0.53 15.47 -15.85
CA ARG A 256 -1.96 15.51 -15.52
C ARG A 256 -2.63 14.13 -15.58
N GLY A 257 -1.96 13.14 -16.16
CA GLY A 257 -2.46 11.78 -16.32
C GLY A 257 -3.25 11.57 -17.62
N VAL A 258 -3.39 10.29 -18.00
CA VAL A 258 -4.09 9.89 -19.24
C VAL A 258 -5.53 10.37 -19.22
N GLU A 259 -6.23 10.16 -18.11
CA GLU A 259 -7.66 10.45 -17.98
C GLU A 259 -8.02 11.94 -18.02
N ALA A 260 -7.06 12.84 -17.81
CA ALA A 260 -7.26 14.28 -17.91
C ALA A 260 -6.95 14.83 -19.31
N ALA A 261 -6.39 14.01 -20.21
CA ALA A 261 -6.00 14.48 -21.54
C ALA A 261 -7.23 14.71 -22.43
N PRO A 262 -7.34 15.90 -23.06
CA PRO A 262 -8.32 16.16 -24.12
C PRO A 262 -8.10 15.24 -25.31
N GLU A 263 -9.14 15.06 -26.12
CA GLU A 263 -9.17 14.18 -27.28
C GLU A 263 -7.94 14.31 -28.20
N LEU A 264 -7.70 15.49 -28.80
CA LEU A 264 -6.55 15.69 -29.69
C LEU A 264 -5.20 15.54 -28.98
N ALA A 265 -5.12 15.94 -27.71
CA ALA A 265 -3.90 15.79 -26.92
C ALA A 265 -3.57 14.32 -26.63
N CYS A 266 -4.58 13.43 -26.56
CA CYS A 266 -4.33 11.99 -26.42
C CYS A 266 -3.57 11.46 -27.63
N LEU A 267 -3.96 11.84 -28.85
CA LEU A 267 -3.27 11.39 -30.05
C LEU A 267 -1.82 11.91 -30.10
N GLU A 268 -1.62 13.21 -29.84
CA GLU A 268 -0.28 13.81 -29.82
C GLU A 268 0.63 13.18 -28.74
N LEU A 269 0.10 12.95 -27.53
CA LEU A 269 0.85 12.33 -26.44
C LEU A 269 1.16 10.87 -26.74
N ALA A 270 0.22 10.13 -27.34
CA ALA A 270 0.45 8.75 -27.74
C ALA A 270 1.61 8.64 -28.74
N ASP A 271 1.60 9.47 -29.78
CA ASP A 271 2.67 9.52 -30.79
C ASP A 271 4.00 9.96 -30.19
N TRP A 272 3.98 10.97 -29.33
CA TRP A 272 5.18 11.44 -28.64
C TRP A 272 5.80 10.37 -27.75
N TYR A 273 5.00 9.72 -26.90
CA TYR A 273 5.46 8.58 -26.10
C TYR A 273 5.99 7.48 -27.02
N ARG A 274 5.28 7.07 -28.07
CA ARG A 274 5.80 6.05 -28.99
C ARG A 274 7.19 6.39 -29.56
N GLY A 275 7.48 7.67 -29.80
CA GLY A 275 8.82 8.14 -30.20
C GLY A 275 9.91 7.99 -29.12
N LEU A 276 9.57 8.23 -27.86
CA LEU A 276 10.49 8.11 -26.71
C LEU A 276 11.01 6.68 -26.49
N VAL A 277 10.43 5.66 -27.13
CA VAL A 277 10.90 4.27 -27.06
C VAL A 277 12.35 4.15 -27.52
N LEU A 278 12.76 4.99 -28.46
CA LEU A 278 14.13 5.03 -28.97
C LEU A 278 15.13 5.52 -27.91
N GLU A 279 14.67 6.27 -26.92
CA GLU A 279 15.47 6.79 -25.81
C GLU A 279 15.55 5.80 -24.62
N ALA A 280 14.67 4.79 -24.61
CA ALA A 280 14.61 3.81 -23.55
C ALA A 280 15.73 2.76 -23.67
N ARG A 281 16.58 2.71 -22.63
CA ARG A 281 17.77 1.86 -22.60
C ARG A 281 17.53 0.43 -22.14
N THR A 282 16.40 0.17 -21.50
CA THR A 282 16.04 -1.16 -20.95
C THR A 282 14.70 -1.63 -21.50
N SER A 283 14.46 -2.94 -21.49
CA SER A 283 13.15 -3.48 -21.90
C SER A 283 12.02 -2.95 -21.01
N ALA A 284 12.27 -2.77 -19.70
CA ALA A 284 11.29 -2.19 -18.77
C ALA A 284 10.95 -0.72 -19.12
N ALA A 285 11.95 0.10 -19.44
CA ALA A 285 11.75 1.48 -19.88
C ALA A 285 11.08 1.57 -21.25
N LYS A 286 11.40 0.66 -22.19
CA LYS A 286 10.72 0.59 -23.50
C LYS A 286 9.24 0.30 -23.29
N ALA A 287 8.96 -0.63 -22.39
CA ALA A 287 7.61 -0.92 -22.04
C ALA A 287 6.92 0.29 -21.38
N ALA A 288 7.61 1.13 -20.57
CA ALA A 288 7.14 2.41 -19.97
C ALA A 288 6.41 3.25 -20.94
N VAL A 289 7.21 3.57 -21.90
CA VAL A 289 6.87 4.49 -22.91
C VAL A 289 5.77 3.91 -23.80
N LEU A 290 5.85 2.62 -24.16
CA LEU A 290 4.82 1.94 -24.94
C LEU A 290 3.49 1.79 -24.19
N GLY A 291 3.51 1.50 -22.89
CA GLY A 291 2.32 1.37 -22.04
C GLY A 291 1.57 2.69 -21.97
N ARG A 292 2.28 3.81 -21.77
CA ARG A 292 1.71 5.16 -21.85
C ARG A 292 1.13 5.45 -23.23
N ALA A 293 1.86 5.14 -24.30
CA ALA A 293 1.38 5.33 -25.66
C ALA A 293 0.07 4.56 -25.92
N ARG A 294 0.00 3.29 -25.48
CA ARG A 294 -1.20 2.44 -25.55
C ARG A 294 -2.38 3.08 -24.82
N ASP A 295 -2.17 3.56 -23.60
CA ASP A 295 -3.23 4.13 -22.77
C ASP A 295 -3.79 5.43 -23.41
N TYR A 296 -2.92 6.27 -23.98
CA TYR A 296 -3.35 7.46 -24.70
C TYR A 296 -4.06 7.14 -26.03
N TYR A 297 -3.59 6.18 -26.83
CA TYR A 297 -4.32 5.76 -28.03
C TYR A 297 -5.69 5.16 -27.68
N THR A 298 -5.75 4.31 -26.66
CA THR A 298 -7.01 3.73 -26.16
C THR A 298 -7.99 4.83 -25.78
N ARG A 299 -7.54 5.84 -25.04
CA ARG A 299 -8.38 6.98 -24.65
C ARG A 299 -8.80 7.82 -25.84
N PHE A 300 -7.90 8.11 -26.78
CA PHE A 300 -8.26 8.81 -28.01
C PHE A 300 -9.38 8.07 -28.74
N LEU A 301 -9.28 6.75 -28.93
CA LEU A 301 -10.30 5.94 -29.59
C LEU A 301 -11.61 5.87 -28.80
N ALA A 302 -11.58 6.03 -27.48
CA ALA A 302 -12.78 6.11 -26.66
C ALA A 302 -13.50 7.46 -26.81
N LEU A 303 -12.76 8.57 -26.94
CA LEU A 303 -13.31 9.92 -27.08
C LEU A 303 -13.71 10.28 -28.51
N HIS A 304 -12.89 9.88 -29.49
CA HIS A 304 -12.99 10.30 -30.88
C HIS A 304 -13.92 9.37 -31.68
N THR A 305 -15.23 9.53 -31.57
CA THR A 305 -16.22 8.62 -32.17
C THR A 305 -16.36 8.74 -33.70
N ILE A 306 -15.80 9.79 -34.29
CA ILE A 306 -15.83 10.05 -35.73
C ILE A 306 -15.03 8.96 -36.47
N GLN A 307 -15.61 8.40 -37.52
CA GLN A 307 -14.95 7.41 -38.38
C GLN A 307 -14.14 8.10 -39.46
N ASP A 308 -12.93 8.53 -39.11
CA ASP A 308 -12.02 9.20 -40.02
C ASP A 308 -10.64 8.53 -40.10
N ALA A 309 -9.74 9.13 -40.89
CA ALA A 309 -8.38 8.65 -41.06
C ALA A 309 -7.56 8.70 -39.76
N ALA A 310 -7.82 9.66 -38.87
CA ALA A 310 -7.11 9.79 -37.60
C ALA A 310 -7.46 8.62 -36.66
N ARG A 311 -8.75 8.25 -36.58
CA ARG A 311 -9.21 7.06 -35.86
C ARG A 311 -8.56 5.78 -36.38
N ALA A 312 -8.55 5.61 -37.72
CA ALA A 312 -7.97 4.43 -38.35
C ALA A 312 -6.46 4.32 -38.08
N ALA A 313 -5.72 5.44 -38.20
CA ALA A 313 -4.30 5.50 -37.91
C ALA A 313 -3.99 5.21 -36.43
N ALA A 314 -4.77 5.77 -35.51
CA ALA A 314 -4.61 5.52 -34.08
C ALA A 314 -4.87 4.05 -33.71
N ALA A 315 -5.89 3.41 -34.29
CA ALA A 315 -6.17 1.99 -34.08
C ALA A 315 -5.03 1.09 -34.60
N GLN A 316 -4.47 1.41 -35.76
CA GLN A 316 -3.31 0.70 -36.30
C GLN A 316 -2.06 0.89 -35.41
N ALA A 317 -1.81 2.12 -34.95
CA ALA A 317 -0.69 2.43 -34.08
C ALA A 317 -0.83 1.73 -32.71
N LEU A 318 -2.04 1.71 -32.14
CA LEU A 318 -2.34 0.98 -30.90
C LEU A 318 -2.02 -0.50 -31.04
N LYS A 319 -2.49 -1.14 -32.12
CA LYS A 319 -2.21 -2.56 -32.37
C LYS A 319 -0.71 -2.82 -32.45
N LYS A 320 0.04 -1.98 -33.16
CA LYS A 320 1.51 -2.10 -33.23
C LYS A 320 2.16 -1.97 -31.84
N VAL A 321 1.72 -1.02 -31.03
CA VAL A 321 2.22 -0.84 -29.65
C VAL A 321 1.91 -2.07 -28.79
N GLU A 322 0.74 -2.68 -28.94
CA GLU A 322 0.36 -3.91 -28.24
C GLU A 322 1.21 -5.11 -28.67
N ASP A 323 1.49 -5.23 -29.98
CA ASP A 323 2.39 -6.25 -30.53
C ASP A 323 3.82 -6.05 -30.00
N ASP A 324 4.35 -4.82 -30.03
CA ASP A 324 5.66 -4.47 -29.51
C ASP A 324 5.75 -4.80 -28.00
N LEU A 325 4.72 -4.47 -27.21
CA LEU A 325 4.63 -4.84 -25.79
C LEU A 325 4.60 -6.36 -25.58
N ALA A 326 3.94 -7.12 -26.45
CA ALA A 326 3.93 -8.58 -26.37
C ALA A 326 5.32 -9.19 -26.63
N THR A 327 6.11 -8.61 -27.53
CA THR A 327 7.48 -9.08 -27.81
C THR A 327 8.46 -8.83 -26.66
N LEU A 328 8.22 -7.81 -25.84
CA LEU A 328 9.07 -7.49 -24.68
C LEU A 328 8.86 -8.50 -23.52
N GLY A 329 7.79 -9.30 -23.56
CA GLY A 329 7.49 -10.36 -22.59
C GLY A 329 6.87 -9.84 -21.27
N PRO A 330 6.36 -10.74 -20.41
CA PRO A 330 5.68 -10.35 -19.17
C PRO A 330 6.59 -9.67 -18.13
N ALA A 331 7.92 -9.77 -18.28
CA ALA A 331 8.92 -9.17 -17.40
C ALA A 331 9.36 -7.75 -17.83
N ALA A 332 8.84 -7.24 -18.95
CA ALA A 332 9.10 -5.89 -19.41
C ALA A 332 7.76 -5.19 -19.65
N ARG A 333 7.11 -4.85 -18.53
CA ARG A 333 6.07 -3.83 -18.48
C ARG A 333 6.60 -2.73 -17.57
N PRO A 334 6.35 -1.47 -17.91
CA PRO A 334 6.64 -0.43 -16.95
C PRO A 334 5.62 -0.37 -15.86
N GLY A 335 6.08 0.21 -14.76
CA GLY A 335 5.38 0.46 -13.52
C GLY A 335 3.86 0.31 -13.58
N ARG A 336 3.38 -0.94 -13.53
CA ARG A 336 2.06 -1.18 -12.96
C ARG A 336 2.10 -0.48 -11.62
N ARG A 337 1.17 0.46 -11.41
CA ARG A 337 1.18 1.26 -10.20
C ARG A 337 1.26 0.30 -9.02
N ARG A 338 2.14 0.55 -8.07
CA ARG A 338 2.31 -0.38 -6.95
C ARG A 338 1.47 0.12 -5.79
N LEU A 339 0.51 -0.68 -5.37
CA LEU A 339 -0.37 -0.38 -4.25
C LEU A 339 0.03 -1.21 -3.03
N LEU A 340 0.39 -0.53 -1.95
CA LEU A 340 0.51 -1.16 -0.64
C LEU A 340 -0.88 -1.22 0.00
N VAL A 341 -1.45 -2.40 0.16
CA VAL A 341 -2.73 -2.62 0.84
C VAL A 341 -2.44 -2.97 2.29
N MET A 342 -2.77 -2.06 3.20
CA MET A 342 -2.64 -2.28 4.63
C MET A 342 -3.96 -2.81 5.21
N THR A 343 -3.86 -3.86 6.02
CA THR A 343 -5.00 -4.49 6.70
C THR A 343 -4.79 -4.59 8.22
N LEU A 344 -3.82 -3.85 8.77
CA LEU A 344 -3.50 -3.86 10.19
C LEU A 344 -4.59 -3.16 11.01
N ALA A 345 -5.19 -3.89 11.95
CA ALA A 345 -6.10 -3.35 12.94
C ALA A 345 -5.56 -3.66 14.35
N ARG A 346 -5.35 -2.63 15.18
CA ARG A 346 -4.92 -2.81 16.58
C ARG A 346 -6.09 -3.15 17.50
N SER A 347 -7.31 -2.87 17.06
CA SER A 347 -8.56 -3.15 17.76
C SER A 347 -9.69 -3.34 16.73
N ASN A 348 -10.93 -3.65 17.15
CA ASN A 348 -12.13 -3.61 16.30
C ASN A 348 -11.92 -4.17 14.88
N PHE A 349 -11.57 -5.46 14.79
CA PHE A 349 -11.32 -6.11 13.51
C PHE A 349 -12.61 -6.21 12.68
N HIS A 350 -12.53 -5.85 11.39
CA HIS A 350 -13.66 -5.93 10.46
C HIS A 350 -13.49 -7.16 9.56
N ARG A 351 -14.49 -8.04 9.51
CA ARG A 351 -14.45 -9.26 8.66
C ARG A 351 -14.31 -8.92 7.17
N SER A 352 -14.92 -7.81 6.77
CA SER A 352 -14.87 -7.27 5.41
C SER A 352 -13.48 -6.93 4.88
N THR A 353 -12.48 -6.81 5.76
CA THR A 353 -11.08 -6.48 5.40
C THR A 353 -10.50 -7.45 4.35
N ALA A 354 -10.73 -8.75 4.51
CA ALA A 354 -10.22 -9.75 3.59
C ALA A 354 -10.91 -9.69 2.22
N VAL A 355 -12.23 -9.45 2.21
CA VAL A 355 -13.04 -9.30 0.99
C VAL A 355 -12.59 -8.05 0.21
N ALA A 356 -12.41 -6.93 0.90
CA ALA A 356 -11.95 -5.68 0.34
C ALA A 356 -10.55 -5.79 -0.28
N ALA A 357 -9.58 -6.32 0.47
CA ALA A 357 -8.22 -6.52 -0.01
C ALA A 357 -8.18 -7.44 -1.24
N ARG A 358 -8.98 -8.51 -1.22
CA ARG A 358 -9.11 -9.44 -2.35
C ARG A 358 -9.73 -8.77 -3.58
N LEU A 359 -10.81 -8.00 -3.43
CA LEU A 359 -11.45 -7.26 -4.52
C LEU A 359 -10.44 -6.31 -5.21
N ILE A 360 -9.70 -5.55 -4.41
CA ILE A 360 -8.66 -4.62 -4.89
C ILE A 360 -7.55 -5.40 -5.63
N GLN A 361 -7.03 -6.48 -5.04
CA GLN A 361 -6.00 -7.30 -5.66
C GLN A 361 -6.46 -7.95 -6.96
N GLU A 362 -7.62 -8.59 -6.98
CA GLU A 362 -8.17 -9.24 -8.17
C GLU A 362 -8.47 -8.22 -9.28
N THR A 363 -8.93 -7.01 -8.93
CA THR A 363 -9.16 -5.95 -9.91
C THR A 363 -7.86 -5.50 -10.55
N GLY A 364 -6.82 -5.26 -9.75
CA GLY A 364 -5.49 -4.94 -10.26
C GLY A 364 -4.94 -6.01 -11.20
N GLN A 365 -5.13 -7.30 -10.85
CA GLN A 365 -4.75 -8.45 -11.69
C GLN A 365 -5.57 -8.53 -12.99
N LYS A 366 -6.91 -8.46 -12.91
CA LYS A 366 -7.82 -8.58 -14.06
C LYS A 366 -7.63 -7.44 -15.05
N THR A 367 -7.54 -6.21 -14.55
CA THR A 367 -7.35 -5.00 -15.38
C THR A 367 -5.91 -4.79 -15.80
N GLN A 368 -4.97 -5.50 -15.16
CA GLN A 368 -3.53 -5.31 -15.32
C GLN A 368 -3.04 -3.88 -15.08
N SER A 369 -3.80 -3.05 -14.34
CA SER A 369 -3.53 -1.62 -14.16
C SER A 369 -2.59 -1.28 -12.99
N TYR A 370 -2.55 -2.15 -11.97
CA TYR A 370 -1.68 -2.00 -10.80
C TYR A 370 -1.35 -3.37 -10.19
N ASP A 371 -0.25 -3.43 -9.45
CA ASP A 371 0.14 -4.57 -8.61
C ASP A 371 -0.09 -4.25 -7.15
N THR A 372 -0.47 -5.25 -6.36
CA THR A 372 -0.73 -5.08 -4.93
C THR A 372 0.29 -5.84 -4.09
N THR A 373 0.67 -5.26 -2.97
CA THR A 373 1.34 -5.95 -1.87
C THR A 373 0.47 -5.77 -0.63
N VAL A 374 0.02 -6.87 -0.03
CA VAL A 374 -0.83 -6.82 1.17
C VAL A 374 0.05 -7.01 2.40
N ARG A 375 -0.06 -6.10 3.37
CA ARG A 375 0.72 -6.09 4.61
C ARG A 375 -0.19 -5.80 5.79
N ASP A 376 0.13 -6.40 6.94
CA ASP A 376 -0.66 -6.32 8.17
C ASP A 376 0.22 -5.99 9.39
N ASP A 377 1.41 -5.42 9.18
CA ASP A 377 2.38 -5.10 10.23
C ASP A 377 2.87 -3.65 10.17
N ALA A 378 3.33 -3.15 11.32
CA ALA A 378 3.79 -1.76 11.47
C ALA A 378 5.05 -1.43 10.65
N GLY A 379 5.87 -2.44 10.33
CA GLY A 379 7.11 -2.26 9.57
C GLY A 379 6.87 -1.76 8.14
N ALA A 380 5.64 -1.89 7.65
CA ALA A 380 5.26 -1.37 6.34
C ALA A 380 5.33 0.16 6.24
N PHE A 381 5.27 0.88 7.37
CA PHE A 381 5.38 2.33 7.43
C PHE A 381 6.83 2.77 7.62
N SER A 382 7.72 2.39 6.71
CA SER A 382 9.08 2.93 6.64
C SER A 382 9.30 3.63 5.30
N PRO A 383 10.17 4.65 5.20
CA PRO A 383 10.43 5.32 3.93
C PRO A 383 10.85 4.35 2.82
N THR A 384 11.52 3.27 3.20
CA THR A 384 12.12 2.31 2.29
C THR A 384 11.14 1.25 1.82
N VAL A 385 10.26 0.74 2.70
CA VAL A 385 9.11 -0.07 2.27
C VAL A 385 8.21 0.76 1.38
N LEU A 386 7.96 2.03 1.73
CA LEU A 386 7.02 2.88 1.03
C LEU A 386 7.55 3.34 -0.34
N MET A 387 8.87 3.54 -0.49
CA MET A 387 9.52 4.03 -1.71
C MET A 387 9.04 3.38 -3.03
N PRO A 388 8.92 2.04 -3.16
CA PRO A 388 8.45 1.41 -4.38
C PRO A 388 6.96 1.63 -4.69
N PHE A 389 6.15 2.10 -3.75
CA PHE A 389 4.71 2.22 -3.92
C PHE A 389 4.28 3.59 -4.48
N ASP A 390 3.19 3.57 -5.22
CA ASP A 390 2.53 4.76 -5.76
C ASP A 390 1.40 5.26 -4.87
N ALA A 391 0.80 4.34 -4.11
CA ALA A 391 -0.19 4.66 -3.10
C ALA A 391 -0.22 3.62 -1.98
N VAL A 392 -0.75 4.04 -0.83
CA VAL A 392 -1.16 3.18 0.28
C VAL A 392 -2.68 3.12 0.31
N CYS A 393 -3.25 1.92 0.42
CA CYS A 393 -4.67 1.70 0.70
C CYS A 393 -4.81 1.17 2.12
N LEU A 394 -5.34 1.98 3.03
CA LEU A 394 -5.71 1.56 4.38
C LEU A 394 -7.11 0.94 4.32
N VAL A 395 -7.18 -0.38 4.37
CA VAL A 395 -8.43 -1.13 4.36
C VAL A 395 -8.78 -1.46 5.81
N ASN A 396 -9.81 -0.80 6.34
CA ASN A 396 -10.30 -1.04 7.70
C ASN A 396 -9.22 -0.98 8.81
N CYS A 397 -8.16 -0.21 8.59
CA CYS A 397 -7.08 -0.07 9.56
C CYS A 397 -7.52 0.82 10.72
N ASN A 398 -7.24 0.44 11.96
CA ASN A 398 -7.59 1.29 13.11
C ASN A 398 -6.59 1.15 14.27
N GLY A 399 -6.59 2.15 15.15
CA GLY A 399 -5.62 2.34 16.23
C GLY A 399 -4.28 2.91 15.74
N GLU A 400 -3.27 2.85 16.60
CA GLU A 400 -1.92 3.35 16.29
C GLU A 400 -1.16 2.29 15.47
N LEU A 401 -1.09 2.49 14.15
CA LEU A 401 -0.58 1.47 13.23
C LEU A 401 0.95 1.35 13.30
N ALA A 402 1.63 2.48 13.53
CA ALA A 402 3.08 2.60 13.67
C ALA A 402 3.45 3.63 14.76
N ASP A 403 4.74 3.74 15.05
CA ASP A 403 5.26 4.81 15.90
C ASP A 403 5.29 6.17 15.17
N ALA A 404 5.82 7.20 15.84
CA ALA A 404 5.91 8.55 15.27
C ALA A 404 6.76 8.61 14.00
N SER A 405 7.81 7.79 13.88
CA SER A 405 8.65 7.74 12.68
C SER A 405 7.89 7.12 11.52
N GLY A 406 7.14 6.05 11.76
CA GLY A 406 6.35 5.41 10.71
C GLY A 406 5.17 6.27 10.24
N LEU A 407 4.49 6.95 11.17
CA LEU A 407 3.49 7.94 10.78
C LEU A 407 4.11 9.07 9.94
N LYS A 408 5.27 9.59 10.35
CA LYS A 408 5.99 10.61 9.57
C LYS A 408 6.34 10.10 8.16
N ALA A 409 6.77 8.85 8.01
CA ALA A 409 7.05 8.25 6.72
C ALA A 409 5.81 8.21 5.81
N LEU A 410 4.64 7.85 6.36
CA LEU A 410 3.37 7.88 5.62
C LEU A 410 2.98 9.32 5.22
N LEU A 411 3.08 10.27 6.15
CA LEU A 411 2.76 11.68 5.91
C LEU A 411 3.65 12.25 4.80
N ASP A 412 4.96 12.00 4.85
CA ASP A 412 5.91 12.48 3.85
C ASP A 412 5.72 11.77 2.50
N PHE A 413 5.41 10.47 2.51
CA PHE A 413 5.09 9.70 1.30
C PHE A 413 3.94 10.36 0.54
N VAL A 414 2.83 10.64 1.23
CA VAL A 414 1.67 11.30 0.61
C VAL A 414 2.03 12.75 0.24
N ARG A 415 2.59 13.53 1.16
CA ARG A 415 2.94 14.95 0.94
C ARG A 415 3.83 15.16 -0.29
N ASN A 416 4.70 14.19 -0.61
CA ASN A 416 5.61 14.20 -1.76
C ASN A 416 5.01 13.65 -3.07
N GLY A 417 3.70 13.50 -3.18
CA GLY A 417 3.03 13.23 -4.46
C GLY A 417 2.43 11.83 -4.61
N LYS A 418 2.56 10.97 -3.60
CA LYS A 418 1.97 9.62 -3.61
C LYS A 418 0.54 9.63 -3.08
N GLY A 419 -0.16 8.50 -3.22
CA GLY A 419 -1.58 8.38 -2.91
C GLY A 419 -1.88 7.78 -1.53
N LEU A 420 -3.02 8.17 -0.97
CA LEU A 420 -3.68 7.50 0.14
C LEU A 420 -5.13 7.21 -0.24
N ALA A 421 -5.53 5.94 -0.20
CA ALA A 421 -6.93 5.54 -0.16
C ALA A 421 -7.23 5.02 1.24
N ALA A 422 -8.21 5.60 1.93
CA ALA A 422 -8.60 5.22 3.27
C ALA A 422 -10.06 4.76 3.26
N ILE A 423 -10.29 3.51 3.68
CA ILE A 423 -11.60 2.87 3.62
C ILE A 423 -12.11 2.60 5.03
N HIS A 424 -13.33 3.07 5.28
CA HIS A 424 -14.14 2.83 6.45
C HIS A 424 -13.40 3.15 7.76
N SER A 425 -13.00 2.13 8.54
CA SER A 425 -12.34 2.29 9.85
C SER A 425 -10.94 2.91 9.79
N ALA A 426 -10.39 3.11 8.59
CA ALA A 426 -9.17 3.90 8.36
C ALA A 426 -9.21 5.32 8.95
N ALA A 427 -10.39 5.92 9.15
CA ALA A 427 -10.52 7.18 9.87
C ALA A 427 -10.16 7.07 11.36
N ALA A 428 -10.29 5.88 11.95
CA ALA A 428 -9.92 5.58 13.32
C ALA A 428 -8.48 5.05 13.46
N ALA A 429 -7.64 5.20 12.42
CA ALA A 429 -6.19 5.02 12.54
C ALA A 429 -5.53 6.30 13.07
N PHE A 430 -4.42 6.15 13.81
CA PHE A 430 -3.60 7.25 14.33
C PHE A 430 -4.41 8.37 15.01
N THR A 431 -5.45 8.01 15.78
CA THR A 431 -6.41 8.97 16.34
C THR A 431 -5.80 9.94 17.34
N ARG A 432 -4.60 9.64 17.86
CA ARG A 432 -3.82 10.54 18.71
C ARG A 432 -3.05 11.61 17.94
N SER A 433 -2.99 11.53 16.61
CA SER A 433 -2.21 12.44 15.77
C SER A 433 -3.06 13.46 15.03
N PRO A 434 -2.92 14.76 15.33
CA PRO A 434 -3.53 15.83 14.54
C PRO A 434 -3.04 15.84 13.08
N ASP A 435 -1.79 15.43 12.81
CA ASP A 435 -1.23 15.42 11.46
C ASP A 435 -1.88 14.38 10.55
N TYR A 436 -2.25 13.21 11.12
CA TYR A 436 -3.01 12.21 10.37
C TYR A 436 -4.42 12.70 10.08
N ALA A 437 -5.09 13.31 11.07
CA ALA A 437 -6.41 13.93 10.89
C ALA A 437 -6.36 15.05 9.83
N ASP A 438 -5.31 15.85 9.80
CA ASP A 438 -5.10 16.87 8.75
C ASP A 438 -4.86 16.24 7.37
N MET A 439 -4.00 15.21 7.26
CA MET A 439 -3.79 14.49 6.00
C MET A 439 -5.09 13.90 5.46
N LEU A 440 -5.82 13.16 6.29
CA LEU A 440 -7.11 12.56 5.92
C LEU A 440 -8.19 13.62 5.66
N GLY A 441 -8.10 14.76 6.35
CA GLY A 441 -9.03 15.87 6.30
C GLY A 441 -10.10 15.86 7.39
N ALA A 442 -10.08 14.89 8.29
CA ALA A 442 -11.07 14.71 9.34
C ALA A 442 -10.52 13.86 10.50
N GLY A 443 -10.90 14.19 11.73
CA GLY A 443 -10.71 13.33 12.90
C GLY A 443 -11.92 12.41 13.12
N PHE A 444 -11.71 11.16 13.56
CA PHE A 444 -12.81 10.26 13.88
C PHE A 444 -13.67 10.79 15.04
N GLY A 445 -14.97 10.96 14.83
CA GLY A 445 -15.93 11.56 15.77
C GLY A 445 -16.98 10.60 16.33
N GLY A 446 -17.04 9.36 15.84
CA GLY A 446 -17.95 8.34 16.34
C GLY A 446 -18.65 7.58 15.22
N SER A 447 -19.37 6.53 15.62
CA SER A 447 -19.82 5.48 14.71
C SER A 447 -21.34 5.19 14.84
N PRO A 448 -22.20 6.03 14.25
CA PRO A 448 -23.63 5.73 14.16
C PRO A 448 -23.91 4.60 13.15
N PHE A 449 -24.35 3.45 13.64
CA PHE A 449 -24.85 2.36 12.79
C PHE A 449 -26.34 2.55 12.47
N GLY A 450 -26.74 2.57 11.20
CA GLY A 450 -28.15 2.76 10.87
C GLY A 450 -28.48 2.58 9.39
N ARG A 451 -29.77 2.63 9.08
CA ARG A 451 -30.25 2.84 7.71
C ARG A 451 -30.26 4.33 7.44
N VAL A 452 -29.61 4.74 6.37
CA VAL A 452 -29.51 6.14 5.94
C VAL A 452 -29.70 6.28 4.43
N SER A 453 -30.18 7.46 4.04
CA SER A 453 -30.17 7.92 2.67
C SER A 453 -28.83 8.59 2.39
N VAL A 454 -28.13 8.18 1.33
CA VAL A 454 -26.87 8.80 0.87
C VAL A 454 -27.15 9.57 -0.41
N LYS A 455 -26.77 10.85 -0.44
CA LYS A 455 -26.83 11.70 -1.64
C LYS A 455 -25.46 11.86 -2.28
N ILE A 456 -25.46 12.21 -3.56
CA ILE A 456 -24.28 12.53 -4.35
C ILE A 456 -24.10 14.05 -4.36
N ASP A 457 -22.98 14.54 -3.83
CA ASP A 457 -22.68 15.97 -3.75
C ASP A 457 -22.04 16.53 -5.04
N ASP A 458 -21.28 15.70 -5.76
CA ASP A 458 -20.71 16.06 -7.08
C ASP A 458 -20.96 14.95 -8.11
N PRO A 459 -22.11 14.97 -8.83
CA PRO A 459 -22.44 13.95 -9.81
C PRO A 459 -21.53 13.95 -11.05
N PHE A 460 -20.68 14.97 -11.22
CA PHE A 460 -19.72 15.05 -12.32
C PHE A 460 -18.37 14.40 -11.99
N SER A 461 -18.11 14.07 -10.73
CA SER A 461 -16.88 13.40 -10.35
C SER A 461 -16.86 11.96 -10.90
N PRO A 462 -15.78 11.53 -11.56
CA PRO A 462 -15.70 10.16 -12.06
C PRO A 462 -15.66 9.12 -10.93
N LEU A 463 -15.39 9.54 -9.68
CA LEU A 463 -15.40 8.65 -8.51
C LEU A 463 -16.80 8.20 -8.09
N VAL A 464 -17.87 8.86 -8.55
CA VAL A 464 -19.26 8.49 -8.24
C VAL A 464 -20.04 8.01 -9.46
N ALA A 465 -19.38 7.83 -10.60
CA ALA A 465 -20.02 7.43 -11.85
C ALA A 465 -20.77 6.09 -11.75
N SER A 466 -20.29 5.18 -10.91
CA SER A 466 -20.90 3.87 -10.67
C SER A 466 -22.30 3.94 -10.05
N PHE A 467 -22.67 5.06 -9.44
CA PHE A 467 -24.01 5.28 -8.88
C PHE A 467 -25.02 5.84 -9.90
N GLY A 468 -24.60 6.14 -11.13
CA GLY A 468 -25.50 6.62 -12.19
C GLY A 468 -26.19 7.95 -11.87
N GLY A 469 -25.58 8.79 -11.03
CA GLY A 469 -26.11 10.11 -10.65
C GLY A 469 -27.28 10.08 -9.67
N LYS A 470 -27.59 8.94 -9.06
CA LYS A 470 -28.67 8.80 -8.08
C LYS A 470 -28.13 8.48 -6.69
N GLY A 471 -28.69 9.13 -5.67
CA GLY A 471 -28.49 8.71 -4.28
C GLY A 471 -29.04 7.30 -4.04
N PHE A 472 -28.69 6.72 -2.89
CA PHE A 472 -29.03 5.34 -2.55
C PHE A 472 -29.29 5.18 -1.05
N GLU A 473 -30.08 4.16 -0.72
CA GLU A 473 -30.29 3.73 0.66
C GLU A 473 -29.24 2.72 1.06
N LEU A 474 -28.65 2.91 2.23
CA LEU A 474 -27.64 2.01 2.75
C LEU A 474 -27.90 1.73 4.23
N ARG A 475 -27.74 0.46 4.62
CA ARG A 475 -27.61 0.09 6.03
C ARG A 475 -26.16 -0.25 6.31
N ASP A 476 -25.46 0.65 7.00
CA ASP A 476 -24.03 0.54 7.23
C ASP A 476 -23.64 1.30 8.52
N GLU A 477 -22.38 1.16 8.92
CA GLU A 477 -21.78 1.90 10.03
C GLU A 477 -21.10 3.17 9.49
N LEU A 478 -21.89 4.21 9.21
CA LEU A 478 -21.31 5.48 8.78
C LEU A 478 -20.75 6.26 9.96
N TYR A 479 -19.71 7.06 9.70
CA TYR A 479 -19.02 7.80 10.76
C TYR A 479 -19.43 9.26 10.82
N SER A 480 -19.32 9.83 12.01
CA SER A 480 -19.25 11.27 12.17
C SER A 480 -17.81 11.71 12.37
N PHE A 481 -17.52 12.96 12.00
CA PHE A 481 -16.17 13.50 11.95
C PHE A 481 -16.05 14.75 12.80
N ARG A 482 -14.87 14.92 13.39
CA ARG A 482 -14.43 16.11 14.13
C ARG A 482 -13.44 16.91 13.28
N ASP A 483 -12.98 18.02 13.84
CA ASP A 483 -11.89 18.82 13.28
C ASP A 483 -10.73 17.96 12.77
N PRO A 484 -10.10 18.33 11.64
CA PRO A 484 -10.28 19.58 10.88
C PRO A 484 -11.33 19.51 9.75
N TYR A 485 -12.31 18.60 9.85
CA TYR A 485 -13.36 18.43 8.83
C TYR A 485 -14.00 19.76 8.44
N SER A 486 -14.02 20.06 7.13
CA SER A 486 -14.74 21.21 6.59
C SER A 486 -14.90 21.10 5.07
N ARG A 487 -16.08 21.45 4.54
CA ARG A 487 -16.34 21.57 3.10
C ARG A 487 -15.51 22.67 2.42
N GLU A 488 -14.87 23.57 3.18
CA GLU A 488 -13.92 24.55 2.67
C GLU A 488 -12.54 23.96 2.34
N LYS A 489 -12.25 22.77 2.89
CA LYS A 489 -10.97 22.05 2.72
C LYS A 489 -11.12 20.75 1.92
N LEU A 490 -12.33 20.18 1.89
CA LEU A 490 -12.61 18.87 1.30
C LEU A 490 -13.53 18.99 0.09
N HIS A 491 -13.26 18.19 -0.95
CA HIS A 491 -14.20 17.94 -2.03
C HIS A 491 -15.06 16.73 -1.64
N ILE A 492 -16.24 17.00 -1.09
CA ILE A 492 -17.22 15.99 -0.71
C ILE A 492 -17.85 15.38 -1.97
N LEU A 493 -17.83 14.05 -2.04
CA LEU A 493 -18.40 13.25 -3.12
C LEU A 493 -19.78 12.69 -2.75
N LEU A 494 -19.90 12.22 -1.51
CA LEU A 494 -21.10 11.63 -0.95
C LEU A 494 -21.32 12.18 0.46
N SER A 495 -22.57 12.42 0.83
CA SER A 495 -22.97 12.76 2.20
C SER A 495 -24.32 12.13 2.56
N VAL A 496 -24.60 12.05 3.86
CA VAL A 496 -25.91 11.62 4.32
C VAL A 496 -26.94 12.69 3.98
N ASP A 497 -28.06 12.26 3.42
CA ASP A 497 -29.25 13.08 3.29
C ASP A 497 -30.02 13.02 4.60
N ALA A 498 -29.71 13.98 5.49
CA ALA A 498 -30.28 14.03 6.84
C ALA A 498 -31.79 14.30 6.85
N GLU A 499 -32.34 14.92 5.81
CA GLU A 499 -33.78 15.20 5.70
C GLU A 499 -34.57 13.92 5.39
N ASN A 500 -34.00 13.07 4.54
CA ASN A 500 -34.61 11.79 4.15
C ASN A 500 -34.18 10.63 5.07
N SER A 501 -33.15 10.82 5.90
CA SER A 501 -32.73 9.85 6.90
C SER A 501 -33.53 9.99 8.20
N GLY A 502 -33.98 8.86 8.77
CA GLY A 502 -34.71 8.85 10.04
C GLY A 502 -33.90 9.40 11.24
N PRO A 503 -34.52 9.56 12.43
CA PRO A 503 -33.96 10.28 13.60
C PRO A 503 -32.72 9.64 14.26
N TYR A 504 -32.11 8.64 13.63
CA TYR A 504 -31.00 7.84 14.18
C TYR A 504 -29.67 8.60 14.22
N LEU A 505 -29.48 9.60 13.35
CA LEU A 505 -28.25 10.42 13.30
C LEU A 505 -28.03 11.22 14.59
N GLY A 506 -29.10 11.74 15.20
CA GLY A 506 -29.01 12.74 16.29
C GLY A 506 -28.61 12.23 17.67
N ARG A 507 -28.43 10.91 17.89
CA ARG A 507 -28.15 10.36 19.26
C ARG A 507 -26.68 10.02 19.52
N ARG A 508 -25.79 10.06 18.51
CA ARG A 508 -24.39 9.58 18.62
C ARG A 508 -23.38 10.41 17.82
N THR A 509 -23.72 11.63 17.44
CA THR A 509 -22.81 12.53 16.74
C THR A 509 -22.55 13.79 17.55
N GLU A 510 -21.30 14.24 17.54
CA GLU A 510 -20.87 15.49 18.19
C GLU A 510 -21.08 16.72 17.29
N ARG A 511 -21.49 16.53 16.02
CA ARG A 511 -21.67 17.61 15.04
C ARG A 511 -23.06 18.25 15.13
N GLN A 512 -23.07 19.58 15.25
CA GLN A 512 -24.29 20.39 15.38
C GLN A 512 -24.79 20.97 14.04
N ASP A 513 -23.97 20.95 13.00
CA ASP A 513 -24.26 21.52 11.67
C ASP A 513 -25.06 20.58 10.75
N ALA A 514 -25.37 19.37 11.21
CA ALA A 514 -26.08 18.33 10.47
C ALA A 514 -25.46 17.96 9.11
N ASP A 515 -24.19 18.31 8.89
CA ASP A 515 -23.43 17.85 7.74
C ASP A 515 -22.80 16.50 8.09
N TYR A 516 -22.84 15.52 7.20
CA TYR A 516 -22.28 14.19 7.45
C TYR A 516 -21.72 13.64 6.14
N ALA A 517 -20.48 14.00 5.80
CA ALA A 517 -19.85 13.42 4.62
C ALA A 517 -19.60 11.92 4.80
N VAL A 518 -19.78 11.21 3.69
CA VAL A 518 -19.54 9.77 3.58
C VAL A 518 -18.27 9.52 2.80
N SER A 519 -17.99 10.31 1.76
CA SER A 519 -16.77 10.18 0.96
C SER A 519 -16.29 11.53 0.48
N TRP A 520 -14.96 11.68 0.38
CA TRP A 520 -14.32 12.88 -0.15
C TRP A 520 -12.96 12.59 -0.76
N ILE A 521 -12.47 13.59 -1.49
CA ILE A 521 -11.09 13.69 -1.94
C ILE A 521 -10.50 15.03 -1.54
N LYS A 522 -9.17 15.05 -1.39
CA LYS A 522 -8.38 16.28 -1.21
C LYS A 522 -6.95 16.07 -1.69
N THR A 523 -6.22 17.17 -1.82
CA THR A 523 -4.76 17.13 -1.88
C THR A 523 -4.15 17.23 -0.49
N TYR A 524 -2.98 16.63 -0.31
CA TYR A 524 -2.14 16.83 0.87
C TYR A 524 -0.70 17.01 0.41
N GLY A 525 -0.16 18.22 0.50
CA GLY A 525 1.02 18.59 -0.28
C GLY A 525 0.76 18.37 -1.77
N GLN A 526 1.57 17.51 -2.40
CA GLN A 526 1.40 17.10 -3.80
C GLN A 526 0.59 15.79 -3.94
N GLY A 527 0.24 15.14 -2.82
CA GLY A 527 -0.40 13.83 -2.78
C GLY A 527 -1.91 13.85 -2.99
N ARG A 528 -2.46 12.67 -3.29
CA ARG A 528 -3.88 12.44 -3.53
C ARG A 528 -4.46 11.65 -2.37
N VAL A 529 -5.48 12.19 -1.71
CA VAL A 529 -6.15 11.52 -0.59
C VAL A 529 -7.60 11.25 -0.97
N PHE A 530 -7.99 9.99 -0.90
CA PHE A 530 -9.38 9.53 -1.02
C PHE A 530 -9.81 8.89 0.29
N TYR A 531 -11.01 9.24 0.75
CA TYR A 531 -11.66 8.57 1.87
C TYR A 531 -13.09 8.18 1.53
N THR A 532 -13.53 7.02 2.04
CA THR A 532 -14.94 6.64 2.07
C THR A 532 -15.26 5.90 3.36
N ALA A 533 -16.37 6.25 4.02
CA ALA A 533 -16.89 5.58 5.21
C ALA A 533 -17.69 4.30 4.87
N LEU A 534 -17.94 4.06 3.58
CA LEU A 534 -18.71 2.92 3.10
C LEU A 534 -18.01 1.58 3.35
N ALA A 535 -18.83 0.53 3.39
CA ALA A 535 -18.45 -0.87 3.35
C ALA A 535 -17.87 -1.45 4.65
N HIS A 536 -18.55 -1.20 5.78
CA HIS A 536 -18.31 -1.96 7.03
C HIS A 536 -18.52 -3.46 6.82
N ASP A 537 -19.61 -3.83 6.13
CA ASP A 537 -20.06 -5.21 5.94
C ASP A 537 -19.53 -5.80 4.61
N GLU A 538 -19.28 -7.12 4.62
CA GLU A 538 -18.88 -7.88 3.44
C GLU A 538 -19.89 -7.76 2.29
N ALA A 539 -21.18 -7.68 2.61
CA ALA A 539 -22.25 -7.58 1.61
C ALA A 539 -22.13 -6.32 0.75
N ALA A 540 -21.60 -5.21 1.29
CA ALA A 540 -21.44 -3.95 0.56
C ALA A 540 -20.47 -4.09 -0.63
N TYR A 541 -19.48 -4.99 -0.54
CA TYR A 541 -18.54 -5.26 -1.64
C TYR A 541 -19.16 -6.08 -2.79
N SER A 542 -20.34 -6.68 -2.57
CA SER A 542 -21.10 -7.36 -3.63
C SER A 542 -21.96 -6.39 -4.45
N ASP A 543 -22.20 -5.17 -3.96
CA ASP A 543 -22.91 -4.13 -4.71
C ASP A 543 -21.95 -3.51 -5.76
N PRO A 544 -22.25 -3.65 -7.06
CA PRO A 544 -21.37 -3.12 -8.11
C PRO A 544 -21.16 -1.60 -8.05
N ALA A 545 -22.14 -0.84 -7.54
CA ALA A 545 -22.04 0.60 -7.43
C ALA A 545 -21.06 1.01 -6.31
N ILE A 546 -21.16 0.38 -5.14
CA ILE A 546 -20.25 0.61 -4.00
C ILE A 546 -18.84 0.10 -4.33
N ALA A 547 -18.71 -1.13 -4.86
CA ALA A 547 -17.44 -1.67 -5.30
C ALA A 547 -16.77 -0.79 -6.37
N GLY A 548 -17.56 -0.31 -7.35
CA GLY A 548 -17.09 0.61 -8.38
C GLY A 548 -16.55 1.92 -7.82
N HIS A 549 -17.22 2.50 -6.82
CA HIS A 549 -16.79 3.73 -6.14
C HIS A 549 -15.47 3.54 -5.38
N ILE A 550 -15.35 2.45 -4.61
CA ILE A 550 -14.12 2.12 -3.88
C ILE A 550 -12.94 1.94 -4.85
N LEU A 551 -13.16 1.18 -5.93
CA LEU A 551 -12.13 0.94 -6.95
C LEU A 551 -11.75 2.23 -7.71
N ALA A 552 -12.69 3.13 -7.95
CA ALA A 552 -12.41 4.45 -8.52
C ALA A 552 -11.57 5.30 -7.56
N GLY A 553 -11.85 5.26 -6.25
CA GLY A 553 -11.04 5.92 -5.23
C GLY A 553 -9.61 5.37 -5.13
N VAL A 554 -9.43 4.04 -5.20
CA VAL A 554 -8.11 3.40 -5.27
C VAL A 554 -7.36 3.83 -6.53
N ARG A 555 -8.02 3.85 -7.69
CA ARG A 555 -7.42 4.34 -8.95
C ARG A 555 -7.05 5.82 -8.86
N PHE A 556 -7.85 6.65 -8.19
CA PHE A 556 -7.53 8.04 -7.95
C PHE A 556 -6.27 8.19 -7.10
N ALA A 557 -6.16 7.48 -5.97
CA ALA A 557 -4.96 7.50 -5.14
C ALA A 557 -3.71 7.09 -5.94
N LEU A 558 -3.81 6.04 -6.77
CA LEU A 558 -2.74 5.57 -7.67
C LEU A 558 -2.42 6.53 -8.83
N GLY A 559 -3.20 7.61 -9.03
CA GLY A 559 -3.04 8.52 -10.16
C GLY A 559 -3.48 7.91 -11.51
N LEU A 560 -4.25 6.83 -11.47
CA LEU A 560 -4.85 6.16 -12.63
C LEU A 560 -6.23 6.74 -12.99
N LEU A 561 -6.81 7.55 -12.11
CA LEU A 561 -8.05 8.27 -12.35
C LEU A 561 -7.88 9.71 -11.89
N ALA A 562 -7.97 10.66 -12.82
CA ALA A 562 -7.94 12.08 -12.47
C ALA A 562 -9.31 12.53 -11.93
N ALA A 563 -9.30 13.38 -10.90
CA ALA A 563 -10.49 14.04 -10.41
C ALA A 563 -10.15 15.44 -9.89
N ASP A 564 -11.10 16.35 -10.04
CA ASP A 564 -11.06 17.67 -9.44
C ASP A 564 -11.05 17.52 -7.92
N THR A 565 -10.15 18.22 -7.23
CA THR A 565 -10.04 18.18 -5.76
C THR A 565 -10.40 19.53 -5.14
N THR A 566 -10.99 20.43 -5.93
CA THR A 566 -11.45 21.74 -5.47
C THR A 566 -12.43 21.56 -4.30
N PRO A 567 -12.19 22.18 -3.14
CA PRO A 567 -13.08 22.03 -2.00
C PRO A 567 -14.53 22.39 -2.36
N SER A 568 -15.49 21.65 -1.80
CA SER A 568 -16.90 21.75 -2.18
C SER A 568 -17.48 23.15 -2.01
N ALA A 569 -17.06 23.89 -0.97
CA ALA A 569 -17.49 25.26 -0.76
C ALA A 569 -17.06 26.23 -1.89
N ARG A 570 -16.10 25.82 -2.75
CA ARG A 570 -15.57 26.60 -3.87
C ARG A 570 -16.01 26.08 -5.24
N LEU A 571 -16.65 24.91 -5.32
CA LEU A 571 -17.03 24.31 -6.61
C LEU A 571 -18.02 25.19 -7.40
N ALA A 572 -18.96 25.85 -6.73
CA ALA A 572 -19.93 26.74 -7.37
C ALA A 572 -19.29 27.97 -8.06
N ALA A 573 -18.12 28.42 -7.57
CA ALA A 573 -17.36 29.52 -8.17
C ALA A 573 -16.54 29.08 -9.39
N VAL A 574 -16.22 27.79 -9.49
CA VAL A 574 -15.36 27.21 -10.56
C VAL A 574 -16.20 26.58 -11.68
N ARG A 575 -17.41 26.08 -11.36
CA ARG A 575 -18.36 25.50 -12.31
C ARG A 575 -19.69 26.26 -12.24
N PRO A 576 -19.86 27.39 -12.94
CA PRO A 576 -21.17 28.01 -13.03
C PRO A 576 -22.15 27.02 -13.67
N VAL A 577 -23.19 26.67 -12.93
CA VAL A 577 -24.27 25.78 -13.39
C VAL A 577 -24.86 26.41 -14.65
N ARG A 578 -24.67 25.77 -15.82
CA ARG A 578 -25.55 26.04 -16.96
C ARG A 578 -26.92 25.54 -16.54
N GLY A 579 -27.89 26.47 -16.51
CA GLY A 579 -29.26 26.20 -16.09
C GLY A 579 -29.91 25.01 -16.80
N PRO A 580 -31.07 24.54 -16.30
CA PRO A 580 -31.73 23.38 -16.88
C PRO A 580 -31.96 23.58 -18.38
N PRO A 581 -31.94 22.50 -19.19
CA PRO A 581 -32.21 22.60 -20.62
C PRO A 581 -33.55 23.31 -20.80
N LEU A 582 -33.55 24.39 -21.58
CA LEU A 582 -34.78 25.06 -22.01
C LEU A 582 -35.73 23.98 -22.51
N SER A 583 -36.87 23.85 -21.82
CA SER A 583 -37.97 23.03 -22.28
C SER A 583 -38.31 23.49 -23.69
N ARG A 584 -38.15 22.61 -24.68
CA ARG A 584 -38.83 22.80 -25.95
C ARG A 584 -40.32 22.66 -25.68
N GLN A 585 -40.96 23.78 -25.42
CA GLN A 585 -42.38 23.95 -25.67
C GLN A 585 -42.58 24.09 -27.19
N GLN A 586 -43.58 23.34 -27.66
CA GLN A 586 -44.20 23.27 -28.99
C GLN A 586 -43.50 22.39 -30.03
#